data_AF-A0A6C0U5D6-F1
#
_entry.id   AF-A0A6C0U5D6-F1
#
_cell.length_a   1.000
_cell.length_b   1.000
_cell.length_c   1.000
_cell.angle_alpha   90.00
_cell.angle_beta   90.00
_cell.angle_gamma   90.00
#
_symmetry.space_group_name_H-M   'P 1'
#
loop_
_entity.id
_entity.type
_entity.pdbx_description
1 polymer ?
#
loop_
_entity_poly.entity_id
_entity_poly.type
_entity_poly.pdbx_seq_one_letter_code
_entity_poly.pdbx_strand_id
1 'polypeptide(L)'
;MVGRFDGGRITSEGGGLLLREVDVRLSMLPRLVAYFTDHRNPNGVEHSESRNGGMGLALGYEDIDDHDPLRADSLLAALVSKRDMTGEYRERVRDQGYPLVVSSTLNRLELGTPGLAAGVV
;
A
#
# COMPACT_ATOMS: atom_id res chain seq x y z
N MET A 1 -32.53 14.82 -21.40
CA MET A 1 -31.61 13.67 -21.24
C MET A 1 -30.43 14.15 -20.41
N VAL A 2 -30.15 13.53 -19.26
CA VAL A 2 -28.96 13.84 -18.45
C VAL A 2 -27.93 12.75 -18.76
N GLY A 3 -26.78 13.11 -19.32
CA GLY A 3 -25.68 12.16 -19.53
C GLY A 3 -25.02 11.84 -18.19
N ARG A 4 -24.86 10.55 -17.87
CA ARG A 4 -24.02 10.12 -16.75
C ARG A 4 -22.57 10.07 -17.25
N PHE A 5 -21.74 10.98 -16.73
CA PHE A 5 -20.30 11.08 -16.97
C PHE A 5 -19.51 10.78 -15.68
N ASP A 6 -20.03 9.89 -14.85
CA ASP A 6 -19.40 9.52 -13.59
C ASP A 6 -18.13 8.69 -13.80
N GLY A 7 -17.98 8.01 -14.95
CA GLY A 7 -16.73 7.39 -15.41
C GLY A 7 -16.17 6.26 -14.53
N GLY A 8 -16.74 6.07 -13.34
CA GLY A 8 -16.18 5.25 -12.28
C GLY A 8 -14.80 5.73 -11.87
N ARG A 9 -13.94 4.77 -11.51
CA ARG A 9 -12.55 5.03 -11.16
C ARG A 9 -11.69 4.97 -12.40
N ILE A 10 -11.22 6.15 -12.84
CA ILE A 10 -10.36 6.29 -14.02
C ILE A 10 -8.92 6.49 -13.53
N THR A 11 -7.96 5.90 -14.25
CA THR A 11 -6.53 6.03 -13.97
C THR A 11 -5.75 6.15 -15.27
N SER A 12 -4.72 7.00 -15.25
CA SER A 12 -3.73 7.11 -16.33
C SER A 12 -2.55 6.14 -16.13
N GLU A 13 -2.50 5.46 -15.00
CA GLU A 13 -1.38 4.60 -14.58
C GLU A 13 -1.58 3.12 -14.96
N GLY A 14 -2.49 2.83 -15.90
CA GLY A 14 -2.86 1.45 -16.27
C GLY A 14 -1.67 0.56 -16.71
N GLY A 15 -0.55 1.16 -17.13
CA GLY A 15 0.71 0.45 -17.39
C GLY A 15 1.24 -0.34 -16.20
N GLY A 16 0.91 0.05 -14.97
CA GLY A 16 1.26 -0.69 -13.75
C GLY A 16 0.77 -2.14 -13.74
N LEU A 17 -0.31 -2.46 -14.48
CA LEU A 17 -0.79 -3.85 -14.60
C LEU A 17 0.23 -4.77 -15.27
N LEU A 18 1.02 -4.25 -16.22
CA LEU A 18 2.11 -5.01 -16.85
C LEU A 18 3.23 -5.27 -15.85
N LEU A 19 3.56 -4.27 -15.04
CA LEU A 19 4.55 -4.39 -13.97
C LEU A 19 4.11 -5.42 -12.91
N ARG A 20 2.82 -5.41 -12.52
CA ARG A 20 2.25 -6.45 -11.64
C ARG A 20 2.40 -7.84 -12.24
N GLU A 21 2.12 -8.00 -13.53
CA GLU A 21 2.24 -9.32 -14.18
C GLU A 21 3.70 -9.80 -14.23
N VAL A 22 4.65 -8.88 -14.45
CA VAL A 22 6.08 -9.19 -14.34
C VAL A 22 6.45 -9.57 -12.90
N ASP A 23 5.98 -8.84 -11.90
CA ASP A 23 6.20 -9.16 -10.50
C ASP A 23 5.67 -10.56 -10.14
N VAL A 24 4.44 -10.90 -10.55
CA VAL A 24 3.85 -12.22 -10.29
C VAL A 24 4.72 -13.34 -10.88
N ARG A 25 5.31 -13.14 -12.06
CA ARG A 25 6.15 -14.15 -12.74
C ARG A 25 7.55 -14.25 -12.15
N LEU A 26 8.15 -13.15 -11.71
CA LEU A 26 9.54 -13.07 -11.27
C LEU A 26 9.69 -12.99 -9.75
N SER A 27 8.59 -12.83 -9.02
CA SER A 27 8.53 -12.61 -7.58
C SER A 27 9.43 -11.45 -7.13
N MET A 28 9.39 -10.31 -7.81
CA MET A 28 10.29 -9.18 -7.55
C MET A 28 9.98 -8.48 -6.21
N LEU A 29 8.74 -8.03 -6.01
CA LEU A 29 8.26 -7.38 -4.79
C LEU A 29 8.38 -8.28 -3.57
N PRO A 30 7.98 -9.57 -3.56
CA PRO A 30 8.24 -10.45 -2.43
C PRO A 30 9.73 -10.51 -2.04
N ARG A 31 10.63 -10.56 -3.03
CA ARG A 31 12.08 -10.62 -2.79
C ARG A 31 12.62 -9.30 -2.26
N LEU A 32 12.15 -8.17 -2.79
CA LEU A 32 12.50 -6.85 -2.29
C LEU A 32 12.02 -6.66 -0.84
N VAL A 33 10.75 -7.00 -0.59
CA VAL A 33 10.10 -6.91 0.71
C VAL A 33 10.77 -7.81 1.76
N ALA A 34 11.32 -8.96 1.37
CA ALA A 34 11.99 -9.86 2.30
C ALA A 34 13.22 -9.25 2.99
N TYR A 35 13.78 -8.16 2.45
CA TYR A 35 14.87 -7.42 3.09
C TYR A 35 14.37 -6.39 4.12
N PHE A 36 13.07 -6.10 4.17
CA PHE A 36 12.50 -5.20 5.16
C PHE A 36 12.06 -5.98 6.39
N THR A 37 12.57 -5.58 7.55
CA THR A 37 12.10 -6.11 8.83
C THR A 37 11.01 -5.19 9.38
N ASP A 38 9.81 -5.72 9.57
CA ASP A 38 8.70 -4.97 10.14
C ASP A 38 8.77 -5.02 11.68
N HIS A 39 9.12 -3.88 12.28
CA HIS A 39 9.26 -3.74 13.74
C HIS A 39 8.00 -3.25 14.44
N ARG A 40 6.88 -3.10 13.73
CA ARG A 40 5.63 -2.62 14.33
C ARG A 40 5.01 -3.69 15.22
N ASN A 41 4.27 -3.26 16.24
CA ASN A 41 3.53 -4.17 17.12
C ASN A 41 2.51 -4.99 16.28
N PRO A 42 2.60 -6.32 16.24
CA PRO A 42 1.73 -7.16 15.39
C PRO A 42 0.24 -7.00 15.70
N ASN A 43 -0.12 -6.67 16.95
CA ASN A 43 -1.52 -6.42 17.33
C ASN A 43 -2.08 -5.11 16.73
N GLY A 44 -1.21 -4.24 16.21
CA GLY A 44 -1.57 -2.99 15.55
C GLY A 44 -1.65 -3.10 14.02
N VAL A 45 -1.25 -4.23 13.44
CA VAL A 45 -1.08 -4.41 11.99
C VAL A 45 -2.32 -5.05 11.37
N GLU A 46 -3.00 -4.32 10.48
CA GLU A 46 -4.15 -4.86 9.74
C GLU A 46 -3.76 -5.50 8.40
N HIS A 47 -2.59 -5.14 7.84
CA HIS A 47 -2.05 -5.71 6.61
C HIS A 47 -0.57 -5.42 6.46
N SER A 48 0.09 -6.17 5.58
CA SER A 48 1.48 -5.91 5.17
C SER A 48 1.55 -4.69 4.23
N GLU A 49 2.34 -3.68 4.58
CA GLU A 49 2.59 -2.45 3.79
C GLU A 49 3.77 -2.47 2.83
N SER A 50 4.71 -3.39 3.02
CA SER A 50 5.99 -3.35 2.32
C SER A 50 5.85 -3.50 0.80
N ARG A 51 4.77 -4.11 0.31
CA ARG A 51 4.42 -4.14 -1.12
C ARG A 51 3.92 -2.79 -1.65
N ASN A 52 3.30 -1.96 -0.83
CA ASN A 52 2.80 -0.63 -1.22
C ASN A 52 3.97 0.29 -1.57
N GLY A 53 4.96 0.39 -0.68
CA GLY A 53 6.17 1.18 -0.93
C GLY A 53 6.95 0.68 -2.15
N GLY A 54 7.16 -0.65 -2.25
CA GLY A 54 7.89 -1.22 -3.39
C GLY A 54 7.21 -0.98 -4.74
N MET A 55 5.87 -1.03 -4.81
CA MET A 55 5.13 -0.71 -6.03
C MET A 55 5.10 0.80 -6.31
N GLY A 56 4.98 1.65 -5.28
CA GLY A 56 5.07 3.11 -5.41
C GLY A 56 6.40 3.53 -6.03
N LEU A 57 7.51 3.03 -5.50
CA LEU A 57 8.85 3.26 -6.03
C LEU A 57 8.97 2.85 -7.51
N ALA A 58 8.40 1.70 -7.88
CA ALA A 58 8.46 1.21 -9.26
C ALA A 58 7.58 2.03 -10.24
N LEU A 59 6.57 2.73 -9.73
CA LEU A 59 5.76 3.69 -10.49
C LEU A 59 6.36 5.10 -10.48
N GLY A 60 7.42 5.34 -9.71
CA GLY A 60 8.11 6.63 -9.59
C GLY A 60 7.67 7.50 -8.42
N TYR A 61 6.88 6.96 -7.49
CA TYR A 61 6.54 7.61 -6.22
C TYR A 61 7.58 7.25 -5.17
N GLU A 62 8.57 8.12 -5.01
CA GLU A 62 9.71 7.91 -4.12
C GLU A 62 9.48 8.48 -2.72
N ASP A 63 8.74 9.58 -2.64
CA ASP A 63 8.54 10.27 -1.37
C ASP A 63 7.50 9.54 -0.52
N ILE A 64 7.82 9.34 0.76
CA ILE A 64 6.87 8.72 1.69
C ILE A 64 5.54 9.48 1.70
N ASP A 65 5.58 10.81 1.58
CA ASP A 65 4.40 11.67 1.58
C ASP A 65 3.51 11.51 0.33
N ASP A 66 4.02 10.94 -0.78
CA ASP A 66 3.20 10.56 -1.94
C ASP A 66 2.15 9.50 -1.57
N HIS A 67 2.42 8.71 -0.54
CA HIS A 67 1.52 7.65 -0.13
C HIS A 67 0.25 8.14 0.59
N ASP A 68 0.20 9.39 1.05
CA ASP A 68 -1.00 9.96 1.67
C ASP A 68 -2.17 10.08 0.67
N PRO A 69 -2.01 10.69 -0.52
CA PRO A 69 -3.04 10.67 -1.55
C PRO A 69 -3.20 9.27 -2.18
N LEU A 70 -2.10 8.54 -2.40
CA LEU A 70 -2.15 7.22 -3.04
C LEU A 70 -2.84 6.15 -2.17
N ARG A 71 -3.00 6.37 -0.86
CA ARG A 71 -3.63 5.37 0.01
C ARG A 71 -5.08 5.04 -0.38
N ALA A 72 -5.73 5.93 -1.14
CA ALA A 72 -7.08 5.79 -1.68
C ALA A 72 -7.12 5.21 -3.09
N ASP A 73 -5.97 4.93 -3.70
CA ASP A 73 -5.86 4.48 -5.09
C ASP A 73 -6.16 2.98 -5.23
N SER A 74 -7.30 2.66 -5.85
CA SER A 74 -7.72 1.28 -6.13
C SER A 74 -6.89 0.57 -7.20
N LEU A 75 -6.29 1.29 -8.14
CA LEU A 75 -5.37 0.65 -9.08
C LEU A 75 -4.14 0.20 -8.30
N LEU A 76 -3.50 1.09 -7.53
CA LEU A 76 -2.34 0.73 -6.74
C LEU A 76 -2.65 -0.43 -5.76
N ALA A 77 -3.85 -0.44 -5.16
CA ALA A 77 -4.35 -1.56 -4.37
C ALA A 77 -4.42 -2.88 -5.17
N ALA A 78 -4.91 -2.83 -6.41
CA ALA A 78 -4.93 -3.98 -7.30
C ALA A 78 -3.52 -4.45 -7.70
N LEU A 79 -2.59 -3.51 -7.91
CA LEU A 79 -1.19 -3.80 -8.25
C LEU A 79 -0.49 -4.59 -7.14
N VAL A 80 -0.73 -4.24 -5.88
CA VAL A 80 -0.21 -4.98 -4.72
C VAL A 80 -1.08 -6.17 -4.31
N SER A 81 -2.05 -6.55 -5.15
CA SER A 81 -2.95 -7.69 -4.97
C SER A 81 -3.80 -7.65 -3.68
N LYS A 82 -4.27 -6.46 -3.30
CA LYS A 82 -5.29 -6.32 -2.24
C LYS A 82 -6.62 -6.91 -2.70
N ARG A 83 -7.27 -7.66 -1.81
CA ARG A 83 -8.63 -8.18 -2.02
C ARG A 83 -9.67 -7.06 -1.94
N ASP A 84 -9.52 -6.19 -0.94
CA ASP A 84 -10.32 -5.00 -0.76
C ASP A 84 -9.62 -3.82 -1.42
N MET A 85 -10.01 -3.50 -2.66
CA MET A 85 -9.40 -2.43 -3.45
C MET A 85 -9.99 -1.05 -3.14
N THR A 86 -11.12 -0.98 -2.44
CA THR A 86 -11.78 0.27 -2.05
C THR A 86 -11.52 0.61 -0.60
N GLY A 87 -11.09 -0.35 0.21
CA GLY A 87 -10.96 -0.19 1.64
C GLY A 87 -12.32 -0.16 2.33
N GLU A 88 -13.40 -0.64 1.71
CA GLU A 88 -14.73 -0.60 2.32
C GLU A 88 -14.86 -1.58 3.49
N TYR A 89 -14.10 -2.67 3.48
CA TYR A 89 -14.19 -3.76 4.44
C TYR A 89 -13.07 -3.73 5.50
N ARG A 90 -12.43 -2.57 5.69
CA ARG A 90 -11.38 -2.38 6.70
C ARG A 90 -11.99 -2.51 8.10
N GLU A 91 -11.28 -3.21 8.99
CA GLU A 91 -11.78 -3.51 10.34
C GLU A 91 -11.98 -2.25 11.18
N ARG A 92 -11.06 -1.28 11.05
CA ARG A 92 -11.15 0.01 11.73
C ARG A 92 -11.94 1.00 10.88
N VAL A 93 -12.99 1.56 11.47
CA VAL A 93 -13.88 2.54 10.82
C VAL A 93 -13.10 3.73 10.24
N ARG A 94 -12.05 4.22 10.94
CA ARG A 94 -11.23 5.34 10.47
C ARG A 94 -10.41 5.04 9.20
N ASP A 95 -10.16 3.76 8.94
CA ASP A 95 -9.34 3.28 7.83
C ASP A 95 -10.22 2.87 6.63
N GLN A 96 -11.55 2.90 6.78
CA GLN A 96 -12.49 2.60 5.70
C GLN A 96 -12.40 3.65 4.58
N GLY A 97 -12.47 3.19 3.33
CA GLY A 97 -12.25 4.00 2.13
C GLY A 97 -10.78 4.13 1.72
N TYR A 98 -9.85 3.56 2.51
CA TYR A 98 -8.42 3.57 2.23
C TYR A 98 -7.86 2.14 2.20
N PRO A 99 -7.70 1.54 1.00
CA PRO A 99 -7.20 0.16 0.85
C PRO A 99 -5.72 -0.02 1.21
N LEU A 100 -4.94 1.07 1.19
CA LEU A 100 -3.48 1.08 1.28
C LEU A 100 -3.00 1.85 2.53
N VAL A 101 -1.71 1.75 2.83
CA VAL A 101 -1.13 2.48 3.98
C VAL A 101 -0.82 3.93 3.67
N VAL A 102 -0.90 4.72 4.72
CA VAL A 102 -0.55 6.14 4.82
C VAL A 102 0.95 6.33 5.10
N SER A 103 1.49 7.52 4.80
CA SER A 103 2.89 7.91 4.98
C SER A 103 3.41 7.64 6.39
N SER A 104 2.62 7.94 7.43
CA SER A 104 3.03 7.68 8.83
C SER A 104 3.29 6.21 9.15
N THR A 105 2.68 5.27 8.41
CA THR A 105 2.83 3.84 8.64
C THR A 105 4.07 3.30 7.92
N LEU A 106 4.33 3.80 6.70
CA LEU A 106 5.60 3.55 6.00
C LEU A 106 6.79 4.14 6.77
N ASN A 107 6.66 5.34 7.32
CA ASN A 107 7.71 5.96 8.12
C ASN A 107 8.08 5.11 9.36
N ARG A 108 7.11 4.43 9.98
CA ARG A 108 7.38 3.49 11.08
C ARG A 108 8.10 2.22 10.62
N LEU A 109 7.93 1.83 9.35
CA LEU A 109 8.63 0.69 8.75
C LEU A 109 10.07 1.05 8.37
N GLU A 110 10.31 2.27 7.89
CA GLU A 110 11.66 2.76 7.57
C GLU A 110 12.49 3.10 8.80
N LEU A 111 11.87 3.75 9.80
CA LEU A 111 12.53 4.17 11.04
C LEU A 111 12.45 3.14 12.16
N GLY A 112 11.90 1.95 11.90
CA GLY A 112 11.78 0.89 12.88
C GLY A 112 13.15 0.38 13.31
N THR A 113 13.70 0.91 14.40
CA THR A 113 14.94 0.37 14.98
C THR A 113 14.63 -0.89 15.78
N PRO A 114 15.38 -2.01 15.61
CA PRO A 114 15.28 -3.16 16.49
C PRO A 114 15.72 -2.78 17.91
N GLY A 115 14.78 -2.37 18.77
CA GLY A 115 15.10 -2.08 20.17
C GLY A 115 14.09 -1.28 21.00
N LEU A 116 13.11 -0.59 20.39
CA LEU A 116 12.17 0.27 21.15
C LEU A 116 10.81 -0.37 21.46
N ALA A 117 10.53 -1.58 20.96
CA ALA A 117 9.27 -2.29 21.23
C ALA A 117 9.33 -3.20 22.48
N ALA A 118 10.50 -3.36 23.10
CA ALA A 118 10.69 -4.17 24.30
C ALA A 118 10.95 -3.26 25.52
N GLY A 119 9.88 -2.68 26.06
CA GLY A 119 9.94 -2.08 27.39
C GLY A 119 9.04 -0.87 27.57
N VAL A 120 7.78 -1.11 27.93
CA VAL A 120 7.13 -0.48 29.08
C VAL A 120 6.12 -1.49 29.64
N VAL A 121 6.36 -1.84 30.91
CA VAL A 121 5.54 -2.49 31.96
C VAL A 121 4.16 -3.00 31.59
#